data_AF-A0AAU7BU25-F1
#
_entry.id   AF-A0AAU7BU25-F1
#
_cell.length_a   1.000
_cell.length_b   1.000
_cell.length_c   1.000
_cell.angle_alpha   90.00
_cell.angle_beta   90.00
_cell.angle_gamma   90.00
#
_symmetry.space_group_name_H-M   'P 1'
#
loop_
_entity.id
_entity.type
_entity.pdbx_description
1 polymer ?
#
loop_
_entity_poly.entity_id
_entity_poly.type
_entity_poly.pdbx_seq_one_letter_code
_entity_poly.pdbx_strand_id
1 'polypeptide(L)'
;MLQQATFLFISGAEIAFILFIVVMVFGADKIPEIARGLGKGMRTLKDATNDIKHEIAKSADKHGIDTDVASSINEEITKVKEGIDDFTGSVKRKL
;
A
#
# COMPACT_ATOMS: atom_id res chain seq x y z
N MET A 1 14.40 19.02 -20.57
CA MET A 1 14.93 18.87 -19.19
C MET A 1 14.43 17.55 -18.63
N LEU A 2 14.99 16.41 -19.08
CA LEU A 2 14.69 15.10 -18.50
C LEU A 2 15.76 14.84 -17.45
N GLN A 3 15.36 14.90 -16.19
CA GLN A 3 16.20 14.56 -15.04
C GLN A 3 16.53 13.06 -15.13
N GLN A 4 17.74 12.74 -15.60
CA GLN A 4 18.22 11.38 -15.59
C GLN A 4 18.43 10.97 -14.12
N ALA A 5 17.62 10.01 -13.66
CA ALA A 5 17.89 9.33 -12.41
C ALA A 5 19.17 8.51 -12.60
N THR A 6 20.28 9.01 -12.06
CA THR A 6 21.52 8.25 -11.96
C THR A 6 21.26 7.10 -10.98
N PHE A 7 20.90 5.93 -11.51
CA PHE A 7 21.07 4.70 -10.78
C PHE A 7 22.58 4.50 -10.64
N LEU A 8 23.12 4.92 -9.50
CA LEU A 8 24.48 4.59 -9.13
C LEU A 8 24.53 3.07 -9.01
N PHE A 9 25.37 2.44 -9.84
CA PHE A 9 25.61 0.99 -9.85
C PHE A 9 26.33 0.58 -8.56
N ILE A 10 25.64 0.73 -7.42
CA ILE A 10 26.19 0.39 -6.12
C ILE A 10 26.38 -1.12 -6.07
N SER A 11 27.64 -1.52 -6.06
CA SER A 11 28.08 -2.89 -5.97
C SER A 11 27.93 -3.42 -4.54
N GLY A 12 27.92 -4.74 -4.38
CA GLY A 12 27.87 -5.37 -3.05
C GLY A 12 29.04 -4.97 -2.14
N ALA A 13 30.21 -4.64 -2.72
CA ALA A 13 31.38 -4.20 -1.97
C ALA A 13 31.17 -2.82 -1.30
N GLU A 14 30.54 -1.88 -2.00
CA GLU A 14 30.24 -0.55 -1.47
C GLU A 14 29.20 -0.63 -0.34
N ILE A 15 28.18 -1.48 -0.50
CA ILE A 15 27.19 -1.75 0.55
C ILE A 15 27.88 -2.34 1.79
N ALA A 16 28.77 -3.32 1.61
CA ALA A 16 29.51 -3.92 2.71
C ALA A 16 30.42 -2.90 3.43
N PHE A 17 31.06 -2.00 2.69
CA PHE A 17 31.89 -0.93 3.27
C PHE A 17 31.07 0.07 4.10
N ILE A 18 29.89 0.47 3.62
CA ILE A 18 28.98 1.33 4.37
C ILE A 18 28.51 0.63 5.65
N LEU A 19 28.10 -0.65 5.55
CA LEU A 19 27.70 -1.43 6.73
C LEU A 19 28.83 -1.57 7.74
N PHE A 20 30.08 -1.69 7.28
CA PHE A 20 31.25 -1.71 8.17
C PHE A 20 31.40 -0.41 8.94
N ILE A 21 31.24 0.75 8.29
CA ILE A 21 31.25 2.06 8.97
C ILE A 21 30.10 2.16 9.98
N VAL A 22 28.89 1.72 9.61
CA VAL A 22 27.74 1.70 10.51
C VAL A 22 28.03 0.85 11.76
N VAL A 23 28.64 -0.32 11.60
CA VAL A 23 29.06 -1.18 12.72
C VAL A 23 30.12 -0.51 13.59
N MET A 24 31.06 0.26 13.02
CA MET A 24 32.04 1.00 13.83
C MET A 24 31.41 2.13 14.64
N VAL A 25 30.42 2.84 14.08
CA VAL A 25 29.76 3.95 14.77
C VAL A 25 28.80 3.46 15.86
N PHE A 26 27.99 2.45 15.55
CA PHE A 26 26.93 1.97 16.45
C PHE A 26 27.34 0.76 17.28
N GLY A 27 28.37 0.01 16.88
CA GLY A 27 28.74 -1.27 17.47
C GLY A 27 27.96 -2.45 16.87
N ALA A 28 28.60 -3.63 16.83
CA ALA A 28 27.99 -4.85 16.28
C ALA A 28 26.74 -5.31 17.06
N ASP A 29 26.71 -5.05 18.37
CA ASP A 29 25.61 -5.47 19.26
C ASP A 29 24.34 -4.59 19.14
N LYS A 30 24.50 -3.33 18.69
CA LYS A 30 23.37 -2.38 18.60
C LYS A 30 22.47 -2.61 17.40
N ILE A 31 23.01 -3.13 16.30
CA ILE A 31 22.21 -3.42 15.09
C ILE A 31 21.14 -4.49 15.39
N PRO A 32 21.48 -5.65 16.00
CA PRO A 32 20.47 -6.63 16.41
C PRO A 32 19.48 -6.09 17.45
N GLU A 33 19.94 -5.27 18.40
CA GLU A 33 19.07 -4.67 19.43
C GLU A 33 18.01 -3.76 18.80
N ILE A 34 18.42 -2.87 17.88
CA ILE A 34 17.52 -1.98 17.13
C ILE A 34 16.58 -2.79 16.24
N ALA A 35 17.08 -3.78 15.50
CA ALA A 35 16.24 -4.63 14.65
C ALA A 35 15.17 -5.38 15.45
N ARG A 36 15.53 -5.91 16.64
CA ARG A 36 14.58 -6.58 17.54
C ARG A 36 13.56 -5.59 18.12
N GLY A 37 13.97 -4.37 18.47
CA GLY A 37 13.08 -3.32 18.94
C GLY A 37 12.07 -2.88 17.88
N LEU A 38 12.55 -2.56 16.67
CA LEU A 38 11.72 -2.19 15.52
C LEU A 38 10.79 -3.32 15.10
N GLY A 39 11.27 -4.56 15.08
CA GLY A 39 10.46 -5.73 14.73
C GLY A 39 9.31 -5.97 15.72
N LYS A 40 9.58 -5.85 17.02
CA LYS A 40 8.53 -5.91 18.05
C LYS A 40 7.53 -4.77 17.89
N GLY A 41 8.01 -3.53 17.70
CA GLY A 41 7.15 -2.37 17.49
C GLY A 41 6.25 -2.52 16.26
N MET A 42 6.83 -2.88 15.11
CA MET A 42 6.08 -3.12 13.87
C MET A 42 5.02 -4.23 14.06
N ARG A 43 5.36 -5.30 14.80
CA ARG A 43 4.39 -6.34 15.10
C ARG A 43 3.24 -5.84 15.98
N THR A 44 3.53 -5.12 17.07
CA THR A 44 2.49 -4.54 17.93
C THR A 44 1.59 -3.57 17.16
N LEU A 45 2.17 -2.71 16.31
CA LEU A 45 1.40 -1.80 15.45
C LEU A 45 0.51 -2.56 14.47
N LYS A 46 1.04 -3.61 13.83
CA LYS A 46 0.28 -4.46 12.91
C LYS A 46 -0.86 -5.17 13.62
N ASP A 47 -0.62 -5.74 14.78
CA ASP A 47 -1.62 -6.49 15.53
C ASP A 47 -2.75 -5.56 15.99
N ALA A 48 -2.43 -4.40 16.59
CA ALA A 48 -3.42 -3.37 16.96
C ALA A 48 -4.21 -2.86 15.73
N THR A 49 -3.55 -2.67 14.59
CA THR A 49 -4.22 -2.24 13.35
C THR A 49 -5.19 -3.32 12.84
N ASN A 50 -4.83 -4.60 12.96
CA ASN A 50 -5.72 -5.70 12.54
C ASN A 50 -6.93 -5.82 13.46
N ASP A 51 -6.75 -5.62 14.77
CA ASP A 51 -7.84 -5.62 15.74
C ASP A 51 -8.83 -4.49 15.43
N ILE A 52 -8.33 -3.27 15.21
CA ILE A 52 -9.14 -2.12 14.79
C ILE A 52 -9.86 -2.42 13.46
N LYS A 53 -9.15 -2.96 12.47
CA LYS A 53 -9.76 -3.33 11.18
C LYS A 53 -10.87 -4.36 11.35
N HIS A 54 -10.68 -5.35 12.23
CA HIS A 54 -11.67 -6.38 12.50
C HIS A 54 -12.89 -5.82 13.23
N GLU A 55 -12.69 -4.93 14.22
CA GLU A 55 -13.78 -4.24 14.91
C GLU A 55 -14.57 -3.31 13.98
N ILE A 56 -13.89 -2.60 13.08
CA ILE A 56 -14.55 -1.76 12.06
C ILE A 56 -15.36 -2.62 11.10
N ALA A 57 -14.78 -3.73 10.58
CA ALA A 57 -15.49 -4.64 9.69
C ALA A 57 -16.73 -5.25 10.37
N LYS A 58 -16.57 -5.75 11.60
CA LYS A 58 -17.66 -6.29 12.41
C LYS A 58 -18.71 -5.24 12.76
N SER A 59 -18.30 -3.98 12.97
CA SER A 59 -19.22 -2.87 13.24
C SER A 59 -19.99 -2.45 11.99
N ALA A 60 -19.35 -2.47 10.81
CA ALA A 60 -19.99 -2.22 9.52
C ALA A 60 -21.00 -3.32 9.17
N ASP A 61 -20.65 -4.59 9.41
CA ASP A 61 -21.56 -5.74 9.27
C ASP A 61 -22.75 -5.63 10.24
N LYS A 62 -22.51 -5.14 11.47
CA LYS A 62 -23.54 -4.99 12.52
C LYS A 62 -24.41 -3.73 12.38
N HIS A 63 -23.94 -2.69 11.69
CA HIS A 63 -24.70 -1.46 11.41
C HIS A 63 -25.33 -1.42 10.02
N GLY A 64 -25.27 -2.52 9.25
CA GLY A 64 -25.97 -2.61 7.97
C GLY A 64 -25.56 -1.49 7.02
N ILE A 65 -24.28 -1.41 6.65
CA ILE A 65 -24.02 -0.94 5.29
C ILE A 65 -24.56 -2.05 4.40
N ASP A 66 -25.83 -1.90 4.08
CA ASP A 66 -26.61 -2.88 3.39
C ASP A 66 -25.88 -3.24 2.09
N THR A 67 -25.57 -4.52 1.91
CA THR A 67 -25.11 -5.05 0.63
C THR A 67 -26.08 -4.63 -0.48
N ASP A 68 -27.35 -4.36 -0.12
CA ASP A 68 -28.39 -3.85 -1.01
C ASP A 68 -28.17 -2.38 -1.43
N VAL A 69 -27.63 -1.51 -0.55
CA VAL A 69 -27.25 -0.12 -0.92
C VAL A 69 -25.99 -0.13 -1.78
N ALA A 70 -25.00 -0.96 -1.46
CA ALA A 70 -23.82 -1.13 -2.30
C ALA A 70 -24.17 -1.78 -3.66
N SER A 71 -25.10 -2.73 -3.70
CA SER A 71 -25.57 -3.39 -4.91
C SER A 71 -26.38 -2.45 -5.80
N SER A 72 -27.30 -1.66 -5.22
CA SER A 72 -28.09 -0.66 -5.96
C SER A 72 -27.22 0.47 -6.53
N ILE A 73 -26.22 0.95 -5.78
CA ILE A 73 -25.25 1.93 -6.30
C ILE A 73 -24.40 1.34 -7.44
N ASN A 74 -23.93 0.09 -7.31
CA ASN A 74 -23.18 -0.57 -8.39
C ASN A 74 -24.03 -0.81 -9.65
N GLU A 75 -25.32 -1.11 -9.48
CA GLU A 75 -26.26 -1.33 -10.58
C GLU A 75 -26.58 -0.03 -11.34
N GLU A 76 -26.72 1.10 -10.63
CA GLU A 76 -26.84 2.43 -11.23
C GLU A 76 -25.55 2.86 -11.95
N ILE A 77 -24.38 2.66 -11.34
CA ILE A 77 -23.08 2.99 -11.96
C ILE A 77 -22.87 2.16 -13.24
N THR A 78 -23.28 0.89 -13.25
CA THR A 78 -23.16 0.01 -14.43
C THR A 78 -24.01 0.54 -15.58
N LYS A 79 -25.27 0.96 -15.33
CA LYS A 79 -26.15 1.55 -16.36
C LYS A 79 -25.60 2.86 -16.93
N VAL A 80 -25.04 3.71 -16.07
CA VAL A 80 -24.41 4.97 -16.52
C VAL A 80 -23.18 4.68 -17.38
N LYS A 81 -22.38 3.68 -16.99
CA LYS A 81 -21.18 3.28 -17.74
C LYS A 81 -21.52 2.70 -19.12
N GLU A 82 -22.56 1.87 -19.22
CA GLU A 82 -23.05 1.36 -20.50
C GLU A 82 -23.55 2.48 -21.42
N GLY A 83 -24.32 3.45 -20.88
CA GLY A 83 -24.77 4.61 -21.66
C GLY A 83 -23.62 5.50 -22.16
N ILE A 84 -22.55 5.64 -21.37
CA ILE A 84 -21.32 6.33 -21.78
C ILE A 84 -20.56 5.51 -22.83
N ASP A 85 -20.44 4.20 -22.68
CA ASP A 85 -19.74 3.34 -23.64
C ASP A 85 -20.47 3.31 -25.00
N ASP A 86 -21.81 3.33 -25.02
CA ASP A 86 -22.60 3.43 -26.26
C ASP A 86 -22.49 4.81 -26.91
N PHE A 87 -22.49 5.87 -26.11
CA PHE A 87 -22.29 7.24 -26.60
C PHE A 87 -20.88 7.43 -27.16
N THR A 88 -19.85 7.00 -26.44
CA THR A 88 -18.44 7.09 -26.86
C THR A 88 -18.12 6.16 -28.03
N GLY A 89 -18.73 4.96 -28.07
CA GLY A 89 -18.61 4.00 -29.18
C GLY A 89 -19.24 4.52 -30.47
N SER A 90 -20.31 5.32 -30.37
CA SER A 90 -20.92 6.01 -31.51
C SER A 90 -20.04 7.12 -32.07
N VAL A 91 -19.30 7.83 -31.21
CA VAL A 91 -18.31 8.84 -31.61
C VAL A 91 -17.05 8.17 -32.18
N LYS A 92 -16.57 7.07 -31.57
CA LYS A 92 -15.41 6.30 -32.03
C LYS A 92 -15.64 5.56 -33.36
N ARG A 93 -16.90 5.28 -33.72
CA ARG A 93 -17.27 4.63 -34.98
C ARG A 93 -17.51 5.61 -36.14
N LYS A 94 -17.71 6.90 -35.84
CA LYS A 94 -17.91 7.97 -36.85
C LYS A 94 -16.66 8.80 -37.15
N LEU A 95 -15.56 8.58 -36.42
CA LEU A 95 -14.21 9.09 -36.70
C LEU A 95 -13.36 7.97 -37.33
#